data_AF-A0A448XLB8-F1
#
_entry.id   AF-A0A448XLB8-F1
#
_cell.length_a   1.000
_cell.length_b   1.000
_cell.length_c   1.000
_cell.angle_alpha   90.00
_cell.angle_beta   90.00
_cell.angle_gamma   90.00
#
_symmetry.space_group_name_H-M   'P 1'
#
loop_
_entity.id
_entity.type
_entity.pdbx_description
1 polymer ?
#
loop_
_entity_poly.entity_id
_entity_poly.type
_entity_poly.pdbx_seq_one_letter_code
_entity_poly.pdbx_strand_id
1 'polypeptide(L)'
;VLTKDSVTVAVDAVVYYRIYNPVVAITNVEDADRSTRLLAATTLRNVLGTKNLAEILSERESISSSMQAFYKFNCKMAHNIWKCNRTGDLY
;
A
#
# COMPACT_ATOMS: atom_id res chain seq x y z
N VAL A 1 8.67 11.01 -8.58
CA VAL A 1 7.34 11.33 -9.15
C VAL A 1 7.25 12.85 -9.31
N LEU A 2 6.60 13.34 -10.37
CA LEU A 2 6.33 14.77 -10.52
C LEU A 2 5.03 15.09 -9.75
N THR A 3 5.09 16.04 -8.82
CA THR A 3 3.90 16.53 -8.10
C THR A 3 3.18 17.57 -8.94
N LYS A 4 1.98 17.98 -8.51
CA LYS A 4 1.16 19.00 -9.18
C LYS A 4 1.90 20.35 -9.34
N ASP A 5 2.81 20.65 -8.42
CA ASP A 5 3.65 21.85 -8.45
C ASP A 5 4.87 21.75 -9.39
N SER A 6 4.93 20.72 -10.23
CA SER A 6 6.07 20.44 -11.13
C SER A 6 7.40 20.22 -10.40
N VAL A 7 7.35 19.79 -9.14
CA VAL A 7 8.53 19.44 -8.34
C VAL A 7 8.78 17.94 -8.42
N THR A 8 10.05 17.55 -8.56
CA THR A 8 10.46 16.15 -8.51
C THR A 8 10.65 15.72 -7.05
N VAL A 9 9.84 14.76 -6.60
CA VAL A 9 9.94 14.20 -5.24
C VAL A 9 10.27 12.72 -5.32
N ALA A 10 11.24 12.28 -4.50
CA ALA A 10 11.54 10.88 -4.24
C ALA A 10 10.87 10.47 -2.92
N VAL A 11 10.10 9.38 -2.95
CA VAL A 11 9.35 8.89 -1.80
C VAL A 11 9.54 7.39 -1.72
N ASP A 12 9.98 6.91 -0.55
CA ASP A 12 10.12 5.50 -0.23
C ASP A 12 8.97 5.04 0.68
N ALA A 13 8.53 3.79 0.49
CA ALA A 13 7.49 3.18 1.31
C ALA A 13 7.82 1.70 1.58
N VAL A 14 7.48 1.24 2.78
CA VAL A 14 7.68 -0.15 3.22
C VAL A 14 6.32 -0.74 3.59
N VAL A 15 6.04 -1.94 3.07
CA VAL A 15 4.78 -2.65 3.31
C VAL A 15 5.05 -3.89 4.15
N TYR A 16 4.40 -3.99 5.31
CA TYR A 16 4.47 -5.15 6.20
C TYR A 16 3.22 -6.01 6.03
N TYR A 17 3.41 -7.32 5.84
CA TYR A 17 2.33 -8.26 5.62
C TYR A 17 2.74 -9.63 6.21
N ARG A 18 1.89 -10.22 7.07
CA ARG A 18 1.98 -11.62 7.55
C ARG A 18 0.99 -12.58 6.87
N ILE A 19 1.50 -13.64 6.26
CA ILE A 19 0.67 -14.70 5.64
C ILE A 19 -0.15 -15.39 6.73
N TYR A 20 -1.48 -15.45 6.55
CA TYR A 20 -2.36 -16.14 7.50
C TYR A 20 -2.43 -17.65 7.25
N ASN A 21 -2.53 -18.06 5.98
CA ASN A 21 -2.63 -19.47 5.61
C ASN A 21 -1.57 -19.82 4.54
N PRO A 22 -0.54 -20.63 4.88
CA PRO A 22 0.55 -20.95 3.95
C PRO A 22 0.08 -21.81 2.78
N VAL A 23 -0.91 -22.69 2.97
CA VAL A 23 -1.40 -23.62 1.93
C VAL A 23 -2.03 -22.85 0.76
N VAL A 24 -2.81 -21.83 1.09
CA VAL A 24 -3.50 -20.97 0.11
C VAL A 24 -2.54 -19.96 -0.51
N ALA A 25 -1.54 -19.51 0.25
CA ALA A 25 -0.50 -18.62 -0.27
C ALA A 25 0.32 -19.29 -1.37
N ILE A 26 0.80 -20.52 -1.16
CA ILE A 26 1.65 -21.22 -2.13
C ILE A 26 0.89 -21.53 -3.43
N THR A 27 -0.42 -21.81 -3.36
CA THR A 27 -1.24 -22.15 -4.54
C THR A 27 -1.75 -20.93 -5.31
N ASN A 28 -1.91 -19.77 -4.68
CA ASN A 28 -2.47 -18.58 -5.34
C ASN A 28 -1.45 -17.45 -5.58
N VAL A 29 -0.29 -17.48 -4.91
CA VAL A 29 0.73 -16.44 -5.00
C VAL A 29 1.89 -16.95 -5.85
N GLU A 30 1.67 -17.03 -7.16
CA GLU A 30 2.80 -17.16 -8.09
C GLU A 30 3.52 -15.79 -8.22
N ASP A 31 2.77 -14.69 -8.13
CA ASP A 31 3.27 -13.34 -8.42
C ASP A 31 2.59 -12.20 -7.61
N ALA A 32 1.94 -12.54 -6.49
CA ALA A 32 1.22 -11.53 -5.69
C ALA A 32 2.16 -10.49 -5.06
N ASP A 33 3.38 -10.88 -4.74
CA ASP A 33 4.42 -9.99 -4.22
C ASP A 33 4.81 -8.90 -5.24
N ARG A 34 5.06 -9.30 -6.50
CA ARG A 34 5.33 -8.38 -7.61
C ARG A 34 4.14 -7.48 -7.90
N SER A 35 2.94 -8.05 -7.95
CA SER A 35 1.70 -7.31 -8.21
C SER A 35 1.40 -6.29 -7.11
N THR A 36 1.61 -6.65 -5.84
CA THR A 36 1.43 -5.76 -4.69
C THR A 36 2.43 -4.61 -4.72
N ARG A 37 3.71 -4.86 -5.06
CA ARG A 37 4.70 -3.79 -5.25
C ARG A 37 4.34 -2.85 -6.39
N LEU A 38 3.90 -3.39 -7.52
CA LEU A 38 3.54 -2.57 -8.69
C LEU A 38 2.32 -1.70 -8.38
N LEU A 39 1.29 -2.29 -7.78
CA LEU A 39 0.12 -1.57 -7.26
C LEU A 39 0.58 -0.50 -6.28
N ALA A 40 1.51 -0.82 -5.39
CA ALA A 40 2.02 0.13 -4.42
C ALA A 40 2.68 1.35 -5.03
N ALA A 41 3.61 1.13 -5.96
CA ALA A 41 4.28 2.20 -6.68
C ALA A 41 3.28 3.04 -7.49
N THR A 42 2.28 2.40 -8.10
CA THR A 42 1.26 3.08 -8.91
C THR A 42 0.32 3.92 -8.06
N THR A 43 -0.17 3.39 -6.94
CA THR A 43 -1.03 4.12 -6.00
C THR A 43 -0.29 5.30 -5.37
N LEU A 44 0.95 5.12 -4.94
CA LEU A 44 1.83 6.21 -4.48
C LEU A 44 1.93 7.30 -5.53
N ARG A 45 2.23 6.92 -6.77
CA ARG A 45 2.35 7.86 -7.88
C ARG A 45 1.06 8.64 -8.13
N ASN A 46 -0.10 7.98 -8.05
CA ASN A 46 -1.40 8.60 -8.25
C ASN A 46 -1.75 9.59 -7.12
N VAL A 47 -1.47 9.24 -5.86
CA VAL A 47 -1.74 10.12 -4.72
C VAL A 47 -0.79 11.32 -4.73
N LEU A 48 0.50 11.08 -4.95
CA LEU A 48 1.51 12.14 -5.00
C LEU A 48 1.36 13.05 -6.24
N GLY A 49 0.80 12.54 -7.34
CA GLY A 49 0.54 13.33 -8.54
C GLY A 49 -0.64 14.29 -8.42
N THR A 50 -1.60 14.02 -7.51
CA THR A 50 -2.78 14.87 -7.31
C THR A 50 -2.61 15.91 -6.20
N LYS A 51 -1.54 15.81 -5.40
CA LYS A 51 -1.26 16.65 -4.23
C LYS A 51 -0.08 17.60 -4.47
N ASN A 52 -0.07 18.70 -3.73
CA ASN A 52 1.02 19.67 -3.71
C ASN A 52 2.15 19.24 -2.76
N LEU A 53 3.38 19.72 -2.96
CA LEU A 53 4.52 19.35 -2.10
C LEU A 53 4.28 19.69 -0.63
N ALA A 54 3.74 20.88 -0.37
CA ALA A 54 3.44 21.35 0.98
C ALA A 54 2.37 20.48 1.67
N GLU A 55 1.35 20.05 0.93
CA GLU A 55 0.33 19.14 1.44
C GLU A 55 0.93 17.77 1.75
N ILE A 56 1.78 17.22 0.88
CA ILE A 56 2.43 15.91 1.10
C ILE A 56 3.28 15.92 2.38
N LEU A 57 3.97 17.02 2.67
CA LEU A 57 4.77 17.18 3.90
C LEU A 57 3.90 17.26 5.16
N SER A 58 2.78 17.99 5.09
CA SER A 58 1.86 18.18 6.23
C SER A 58 0.97 16.95 6.48
N GLU A 59 0.54 16.27 5.41
CA GLU A 59 -0.42 15.16 5.42
C GLU A 59 0.26 13.77 5.36
N ARG A 60 1.55 13.68 5.70
CA ARG A 60 2.30 12.42 5.56
C ARG A 60 1.63 11.25 6.28
N GLU A 61 1.08 11.47 7.47
CA GLU A 61 0.38 10.44 8.24
C GLU A 61 -0.97 10.04 7.64
N SER A 62 -1.74 10.99 7.13
CA SER A 62 -3.04 10.70 6.52
C SER A 62 -2.85 9.94 5.21
N ILE A 63 -1.87 10.32 4.38
CA ILE A 63 -1.48 9.60 3.17
C ILE A 63 -1.06 8.17 3.50
N SER A 64 -0.23 7.99 4.54
CA SER A 64 0.18 6.66 5.01
C SER A 64 -1.00 5.78 5.40
N SER A 65 -1.97 6.36 6.10
CA SER A 65 -3.19 5.69 6.56
C SER A 65 -4.13 5.33 5.39
N SER A 66 -4.34 6.27 4.46
CA SER A 66 -5.14 6.05 3.25
C SER A 66 -4.51 4.99 2.35
N MET A 67 -3.18 5.00 2.20
CA MET A 67 -2.45 3.99 1.46
C MET A 67 -2.61 2.60 2.09
N GLN A 68 -2.46 2.50 3.42
CA GLN A 68 -2.67 1.24 4.14
C GLN A 68 -4.08 0.67 3.87
N ALA A 69 -5.11 1.52 3.85
CA ALA A 69 -6.47 1.11 3.50
C ALA A 69 -6.60 0.64 2.04
N PHE A 70 -5.93 1.31 1.09
CA PHE A 70 -5.90 0.91 -0.32
C PHE A 70 -5.26 -0.46 -0.53
N TYR A 71 -4.12 -0.72 0.12
CA TYR A 71 -3.47 -2.04 0.09
C TYR A 71 -4.36 -3.11 0.72
N LYS A 72 -4.99 -2.80 1.86
CA LYS A 72 -5.91 -3.71 2.53
C LYS A 72 -7.09 -4.10 1.62
N PHE A 73 -7.61 -3.18 0.82
CA PHE A 73 -8.70 -3.45 -0.10
C PHE A 73 -8.27 -4.36 -1.26
N ASN A 74 -7.16 -4.01 -1.93
CA ASN A 74 -6.65 -4.78 -3.08
C ASN A 74 -6.15 -6.18 -2.67
N CYS A 75 -5.52 -6.29 -1.51
CA CYS A 75 -5.02 -7.57 -0.98
C CYS A 75 -6.16 -8.53 -0.60
N LYS A 76 -7.35 -8.00 -0.27
CA LYS A 76 -8.53 -8.82 0.07
C LYS A 76 -9.17 -9.49 -1.14
N MET A 77 -8.90 -8.98 -2.35
CA MET A 77 -9.36 -9.56 -3.62
C MET A 77 -8.66 -10.90 -3.93
N ALA A 78 -7.46 -11.12 -3.39
CA ALA A 78 -6.74 -12.39 -3.44
C ALA A 78 -7.28 -13.36 -2.35
N HIS A 79 -8.44 -13.96 -2.63
CA HIS A 79 -8.90 -15.21 -2.01
C HIS A 79 -8.70 -15.38 -0.48
N ASN A 80 -9.23 -14.49 0.36
CA ASN A 80 -9.25 -14.70 1.84
C ASN A 80 -7.87 -14.97 2.50
N ILE A 81 -6.75 -14.66 1.84
CA ILE A 81 -5.39 -14.97 2.32
C ILE A 81 -4.96 -14.00 3.44
N TRP A 82 -5.56 -12.81 3.49
CA TRP A 82 -5.11 -11.69 4.32
C TRP A 82 -6.25 -11.15 5.19
N LYS A 83 -6.31 -11.59 6.46
CA LYS A 83 -7.25 -11.05 7.46
C LYS A 83 -6.60 -9.86 8.15
N CYS A 84 -6.81 -8.66 7.63
CA CYS A 84 -6.32 -7.45 8.29
C CYS A 84 -7.29 -7.10 9.44
N ASN A 85 -6.94 -7.54 10.65
CA ASN A 85 -7.71 -7.32 11.86
C ASN A 85 -7.77 -5.82 12.17
N ARG A 86 -8.96 -5.29 12.46
CA ARG A 86 -9.14 -3.93 12.99
C ARG A 86 -9.43 -4.07 14.49
N THR A 87 -8.61 -4.79 15.21
CA THR A 87 -8.54 -4.76 16.66
C THR A 87 -7.09 -5.03 17.02
N GLY A 88 -6.53 -4.13 17.83
CA GLY A 88 -5.21 -4.34 18.39
C GLY A 88 -5.26 -5.61 19.22
N ASP A 89 -4.47 -6.58 18.82
CA ASP A 89 -4.01 -7.68 19.66
C ASP A 89 -2.60 -7.99 19.18
N LEU A 90 -1.65 -7.23 19.75
CA LEU A 90 -0.26 -7.63 19.87
C LEU A 90 -0.21 -8.67 20.99
N TYR A 91 -0.36 -9.95 20.62
CA TYR A 91 0.28 -11.11 21.27
C TYR A 91 0.56 -12.17 20.20
#